data_AF-A0A7C2JEX6-F1
#
_entry.id   AF-A0A7C2JEX6-F1
#
_cell.length_a   1.000
_cell.length_b   1.000
_cell.length_c   1.000
_cell.angle_alpha   90.00
_cell.angle_beta   90.00
_cell.angle_gamma   90.00
#
_symmetry.space_group_name_H-M   'P 1'
#
loop_
_entity.id
_entity.type
_entity.pdbx_description
1 polymer ?
#
loop_
_entity_poly.entity_id
_entity_poly.type
_entity_poly.pdbx_seq_one_letter_code
_entity_poly.pdbx_strand_id
1 'polypeptide(L)'
;MCALVHESPLHVRDATGRERYGRLLVAERWHEELGRASADEEFRIVVLLEPCDDVRPTGPVAVCVPAPGGPGRAAEPPATYAAEGEVGLDARTLERLARGRVAAGLALGIAPRQVFGPRGPRWQRLARHLVHRHQRQLMLEAAARALWAPQEPPAAAAETGSRLQEVAARARAALPPGAPAALADSLARVEAWLAARGPVAEVRAWRRFREGPVSLAGDIWAVRALAERPQEALEVARMRCFLSRAASADPELELDRALAREQLGYAALVLEPQRLATARAAFSSFRRRYRQAYDSHHRSYWRDARALRERLLEAAPRVRALRLLASLLELGPPVGMKAAAGWEELCGRLSPCPSDVPSLTDERDVRCRLCHLPPDAQLPRREAEECLNRVDRALSRQTSRLARALVADVLSAGPEPAAERLLKAVQASQVASLPEVLDEALIGQVRRFLAEAAVRRALAPVLEALQRGRSPGRDEISHAMARARRALERSARALGAS
;
A
#
# COMPACT_ATOMS: atom_id res chain seq x y z
N MET A 1 43.72 30.04 -17.52
CA MET A 1 43.96 28.71 -16.93
C MET A 1 43.73 28.81 -15.44
N CYS A 2 42.65 28.21 -14.93
CA CYS A 2 42.38 28.15 -13.49
C CYS A 2 43.50 27.38 -12.78
N ALA A 3 44.22 28.01 -11.85
CA ALA A 3 45.19 27.33 -10.99
C ALA A 3 44.45 26.57 -9.87
N LEU A 4 43.68 25.55 -10.28
CA LEU A 4 43.10 24.56 -9.35
C LEU A 4 44.26 23.70 -8.84
N VAL A 5 44.53 23.81 -7.55
CA VAL A 5 45.66 23.14 -6.88
C VAL A 5 45.27 21.72 -6.48
N HIS A 6 44.03 21.54 -6.04
CA HIS A 6 43.53 20.26 -5.57
C HIS A 6 42.01 20.16 -5.67
N GLU A 7 41.53 18.95 -5.95
CA GLU A 7 40.12 18.59 -5.95
C GLU A 7 39.94 17.22 -5.27
N SER A 8 39.00 17.14 -4.34
CA SER A 8 38.64 15.89 -3.67
C SER A 8 37.14 15.75 -3.44
N PRO A 9 36.59 14.53 -3.51
CA PRO A 9 35.21 14.27 -3.13
C PRO A 9 35.03 14.43 -1.62
N LEU A 10 33.89 14.99 -1.20
CA LEU A 10 33.53 15.13 0.19
C LEU A 10 32.14 14.55 0.45
N HIS A 11 32.09 13.54 1.32
CA HIS A 11 30.87 12.89 1.76
C HIS A 11 30.49 13.39 3.14
N VAL A 12 29.25 13.87 3.31
CA VAL A 12 28.77 14.36 4.60
C VAL A 12 27.44 13.74 4.96
N ARG A 13 27.31 13.28 6.20
CA ARG A 13 26.00 12.91 6.75
C ARG A 13 25.27 14.17 7.21
N ASP A 14 24.08 14.42 6.65
CA ASP A 14 23.21 15.52 7.07
C ASP A 14 22.65 15.30 8.48
N ALA A 15 21.88 16.27 9.00
CA ALA A 15 21.31 16.23 10.36
C ALA A 15 20.36 15.03 10.61
N THR A 16 20.03 14.27 9.56
CA THR A 16 19.18 13.08 9.62
C THR A 16 19.92 11.80 9.25
N GLY A 17 21.24 11.86 9.12
CA GLY A 17 22.09 10.71 8.82
C GLY A 17 22.13 10.30 7.35
N ARG A 18 21.47 11.03 6.44
CA ARG A 18 21.56 10.77 4.99
C ARG A 18 22.90 11.29 4.49
N GLU A 19 23.59 10.47 3.71
CA GLU A 19 24.83 10.84 3.06
C GLU A 19 24.56 11.80 1.89
N ARG A 20 25.38 12.83 1.79
CA ARG A 20 25.34 13.90 0.79
C ARG A 20 26.70 13.99 0.15
N TYR A 21 26.70 14.07 -1.18
CA TYR A 21 27.93 14.18 -1.95
C TYR A 21 28.20 15.63 -2.34
N GLY A 22 29.46 16.05 -2.23
CA GLY A 22 29.94 17.34 -2.69
C GLY A 22 31.43 17.31 -3.00
N ARG A 23 32.00 18.45 -3.35
CA ARG A 23 33.44 18.57 -3.68
C ARG A 23 34.14 19.62 -2.83
N LEU A 24 35.42 19.35 -2.55
CA LEU A 24 36.36 20.28 -1.94
C LEU A 24 37.40 20.68 -2.99
N LEU A 25 37.46 21.97 -3.30
CA LEU A 25 38.39 22.56 -4.26
C LEU A 25 39.37 23.47 -3.51
N VAL A 26 40.65 23.37 -3.84
CA VAL A 26 41.68 24.33 -3.43
C VAL A 26 42.18 25.04 -4.66
N ALA A 27 42.13 26.36 -4.66
CA ALA A 27 42.59 27.19 -5.76
C ALA A 27 43.47 28.32 -5.25
N GLU A 28 44.42 28.78 -6.06
CA GLU A 28 45.25 29.92 -5.70
C GLU A 28 44.40 31.21 -5.64
N ARG A 29 43.55 31.41 -6.66
CA ARG A 29 42.75 32.63 -6.86
C ARG A 29 41.28 32.30 -7.14
N TRP A 30 40.44 33.31 -6.92
CA TRP A 30 39.01 33.23 -7.21
C TRP A 30 38.75 33.26 -8.73
N HIS A 31 37.84 32.39 -9.17
CA HIS A 31 37.28 32.36 -10.52
C HIS A 31 35.78 32.05 -10.42
N GLU A 32 34.95 32.66 -11.27
CA GLU A 32 33.49 32.50 -11.19
C GLU A 32 33.02 31.05 -11.37
N GLU A 33 33.75 30.24 -12.15
CA GLU A 33 33.46 28.82 -12.38
C GLU A 33 33.56 27.99 -11.09
N LEU A 34 34.43 28.40 -10.15
CA LEU A 34 34.55 27.75 -8.84
C LEU A 34 33.30 28.01 -7.97
N GLY A 35 32.61 29.12 -8.24
CA GLY A 35 31.42 29.58 -7.51
C GLY A 35 30.11 28.91 -7.90
N ARG A 36 30.13 27.93 -8.81
CA ARG A 36 28.93 27.24 -9.30
C ARG A 36 29.05 25.75 -9.11
N ALA A 37 28.12 25.17 -8.36
CA ALA A 37 28.08 23.74 -8.16
C ALA A 37 27.65 23.02 -9.47
N SER A 38 28.30 21.90 -9.79
CA SER A 38 27.93 21.00 -10.88
C SER A 38 26.64 20.23 -10.55
N ALA A 39 25.96 19.69 -11.55
CA ALA A 39 24.67 19.01 -11.36
C ALA A 39 24.76 17.71 -10.53
N ASP A 40 25.96 17.11 -10.45
CA ASP A 40 26.26 15.88 -9.71
C ASP A 40 26.60 16.12 -8.23
N GLU A 41 26.82 17.36 -7.80
CA GLU A 41 27.17 17.70 -6.42
C GLU A 41 26.06 18.46 -5.68
N GLU A 42 25.80 18.05 -4.44
CA GLU A 42 24.79 18.69 -3.59
C GLU A 42 25.34 19.93 -2.87
N PHE A 43 26.67 20.08 -2.81
CA PHE A 43 27.36 21.26 -2.28
C PHE A 43 28.82 21.31 -2.73
N ARG A 44 29.44 22.49 -2.65
CA ARG A 44 30.87 22.70 -2.94
C ARG A 44 31.54 23.58 -1.89
N ILE A 45 32.75 23.21 -1.50
CA ILE A 45 33.63 24.03 -0.66
C ILE A 45 34.85 24.42 -1.48
N VAL A 46 35.13 25.71 -1.57
CA VAL A 46 36.31 26.26 -2.24
C VAL A 46 37.22 26.89 -1.19
N VAL A 47 38.51 26.60 -1.24
CA VAL A 47 39.53 27.20 -0.37
C VAL A 47 40.46 28.01 -1.25
N LEU A 48 40.57 29.31 -0.97
CA LEU A 48 41.52 30.18 -1.64
C LEU A 48 42.84 30.24 -0.85
N LEU A 49 43.97 30.24 -1.54
CA LEU A 49 45.29 30.43 -0.91
C LEU A 49 45.67 31.92 -0.84
N GLU A 50 45.20 32.71 -1.80
CA GLU A 50 45.34 34.16 -1.83
C GLU A 50 44.06 34.88 -1.34
N PRO A 51 44.20 36.05 -0.68
CA PRO A 51 43.04 36.85 -0.28
C PRO A 51 42.31 37.40 -1.51
N CYS A 52 40.99 37.50 -1.42
CA CYS A 52 40.15 38.08 -2.47
C CYS A 52 38.91 38.75 -1.85
N ASP A 53 38.62 39.99 -2.24
CA ASP A 53 37.51 40.74 -1.67
C ASP A 53 36.19 40.48 -2.41
N ASP A 54 36.22 40.36 -3.73
CA ASP A 54 35.00 40.17 -4.55
C ASP A 54 34.75 38.69 -4.85
N VAL A 55 34.16 37.99 -3.86
CA VAL A 55 33.83 36.56 -3.95
C VAL A 55 32.32 36.39 -3.80
N ARG A 56 31.65 36.02 -4.90
CA ARG A 56 30.19 35.90 -5.00
C ARG A 56 29.76 34.51 -5.49
N PRO A 57 29.81 33.50 -4.61
CA PRO A 57 29.36 32.15 -4.95
C PRO A 57 27.83 32.08 -5.06
N THR A 58 27.34 31.16 -5.89
CA THR A 58 25.91 30.93 -6.13
C THR A 58 25.51 29.52 -5.74
N GLY A 59 24.31 29.34 -5.19
CA GLY A 59 23.81 28.03 -4.77
C GLY A 59 24.49 27.49 -3.49
N PRO A 60 24.61 26.16 -3.34
CA PRO A 60 25.20 25.53 -2.15
C PRO A 60 26.73 25.54 -2.20
N VAL A 61 27.34 26.73 -2.35
CA VAL A 61 28.79 26.90 -2.44
C VAL A 61 29.32 27.78 -1.30
N ALA A 62 30.34 27.31 -0.60
CA ALA A 62 31.07 28.08 0.41
C ALA A 62 32.52 28.28 0.00
N VAL A 63 32.99 29.53 0.02
CA VAL A 63 34.35 29.93 -0.34
C VAL A 63 35.07 30.44 0.90
N CYS A 64 36.11 29.74 1.31
CA CYS A 64 36.95 30.10 2.43
C CYS A 64 38.08 31.00 1.93
N VAL A 65 38.02 32.27 2.34
CA VAL A 65 38.96 33.32 1.92
C VAL A 65 39.91 33.62 3.08
N PRO A 66 41.24 33.53 2.90
CA PRO A 66 42.21 33.82 3.95
C PRO A 66 42.32 35.32 4.20
N ALA A 67 42.71 35.71 5.41
CA ALA A 67 43.06 37.09 5.70
C ALA A 67 44.27 37.55 4.85
N PRO A 68 44.33 38.83 4.45
CA PRO A 68 45.51 39.40 3.82
C PRO A 68 46.70 39.27 4.76
N GLY A 69 47.85 38.85 4.22
CA GLY A 69 49.08 38.73 5.02
C GLY A 69 49.63 40.12 5.36
N GLY A 70 50.00 40.35 6.61
CA GLY A 70 50.90 41.45 6.96
C GLY A 70 52.33 41.14 6.46
N PRO A 71 53.19 42.15 6.26
CA PRO A 71 54.58 41.92 5.83
C PRO A 71 55.33 41.24 6.98
N GLY A 72 55.57 39.93 6.87
CA GLY A 72 56.13 39.14 7.96
C GLY A 72 56.93 37.94 7.45
N ARG A 73 58.26 38.11 7.49
CA ARG A 73 59.38 37.17 7.26
C ARG A 73 59.04 35.69 7.04
N ALA A 74 59.60 35.16 5.96
CA ALA A 74 59.80 33.73 5.75
C ALA A 74 60.49 33.11 6.98
N ALA A 75 59.86 32.12 7.59
CA ALA A 75 60.51 31.21 8.50
C ALA A 75 60.08 29.79 8.12
N GLU A 76 61.03 28.87 8.27
CA GLU A 76 61.10 27.48 7.77
C GLU A 76 59.81 26.64 7.84
N PRO A 77 59.66 25.63 6.95
CA PRO A 77 58.46 24.81 6.89
C PRO A 77 58.36 23.88 8.11
N PRO A 78 57.26 23.88 8.87
CA PRO A 78 57.01 22.83 9.85
C PRO A 78 56.48 21.57 9.15
N ALA A 79 56.78 20.42 9.74
CA ALA A 79 56.53 19.08 9.21
C ALA A 79 55.08 18.85 8.76
N THR A 80 54.93 18.39 7.53
CA THR A 80 53.70 17.90 6.91
C THR A 80 53.31 16.56 7.55
N TYR A 81 52.43 16.58 8.55
CA TYR A 81 51.74 15.35 8.96
C TYR A 81 50.55 15.12 8.03
N ALA A 82 50.84 14.57 6.85
CA ALA A 82 49.80 14.06 5.96
C ALA A 82 49.38 12.67 6.47
N ALA A 83 48.22 12.60 7.12
CA ALA A 83 47.45 11.37 7.10
C ALA A 83 46.80 11.27 5.71
N GLU A 84 47.01 10.15 5.02
CA GLU A 84 46.53 9.90 3.66
C GLU A 84 45.04 10.26 3.51
N GLY A 85 44.74 11.23 2.64
CA GLY A 85 43.37 11.58 2.23
C GLY A 85 42.85 12.95 2.70
N GLU A 86 43.54 13.69 3.57
CA GLU A 86 43.13 15.04 3.98
C GLU A 86 43.93 16.13 3.25
N VAL A 87 43.24 17.16 2.73
CA VAL A 87 43.86 18.35 2.12
C VAL A 87 44.86 18.98 3.08
N GLY A 88 46.15 18.77 2.81
CA GLY A 88 47.27 19.23 3.64
C GLY A 88 47.48 20.73 3.56
N LEU A 89 46.68 21.50 4.29
CA LEU A 89 46.90 22.94 4.49
C LEU A 89 47.91 23.15 5.61
N ASP A 90 48.94 23.97 5.36
CA ASP A 90 49.95 24.28 6.37
C ASP A 90 49.37 25.12 7.53
N ALA A 91 50.08 25.14 8.67
CA ALA A 91 49.62 25.83 9.87
C ALA A 91 49.38 27.34 9.64
N ARG A 92 50.21 27.98 8.80
CA ARG A 92 50.10 29.40 8.46
C ARG A 92 48.84 29.68 7.63
N THR A 93 48.53 28.83 6.65
CA THR A 93 47.30 28.95 5.84
C THR A 93 46.07 28.71 6.69
N LEU A 94 46.08 27.71 7.58
CA LEU A 94 44.97 27.47 8.52
C LEU A 94 44.72 28.66 9.44
N GLU A 95 45.77 29.30 9.96
CA GLU A 95 45.66 30.49 10.81
C GLU A 95 45.09 31.68 10.03
N ARG A 96 45.55 31.90 8.79
CA ARG A 96 45.02 32.94 7.90
C ARG A 96 43.56 32.70 7.53
N LEU A 97 43.16 31.45 7.28
CA LEU A 97 41.77 31.07 7.02
C LEU A 97 40.89 31.23 8.27
N ALA A 98 41.40 30.91 9.46
CA ALA A 98 40.67 31.09 10.73
C ALA A 98 40.39 32.57 11.05
N ARG A 99 41.27 33.48 10.61
CA ARG A 99 41.11 34.94 10.70
C ARG A 99 40.40 35.58 9.51
N GLY A 100 40.23 34.84 8.43
CA GLY A 100 39.64 35.31 7.19
C GLY A 100 38.11 35.36 7.22
N ARG A 101 37.47 34.94 6.14
CA ARG A 101 36.00 34.88 6.03
C ARG A 101 35.54 33.65 5.23
N VAL A 102 34.30 33.23 5.47
CA VAL A 102 33.61 32.24 4.64
C VAL A 102 32.53 32.97 3.85
N ALA A 103 32.75 33.15 2.56
CA ALA A 103 31.79 33.72 1.63
C ALA A 103 30.82 32.63 1.15
N ALA A 104 29.52 32.92 1.15
CA ALA A 104 28.50 32.04 0.62
C ALA A 104 27.35 32.91 0.10
N GLY A 105 26.55 32.41 -0.84
CA GLY A 105 25.34 33.10 -1.31
C GLY A 105 24.25 33.21 -0.23
N LEU A 106 24.52 32.74 0.98
CA LEU A 106 23.57 32.65 2.09
C LEU A 106 24.27 32.75 3.44
N ALA A 107 23.57 33.28 4.45
CA ALA A 107 24.11 33.44 5.80
C ALA A 107 24.27 32.08 6.51
N LEU A 108 25.50 31.54 6.50
CA LEU A 108 25.81 30.24 7.09
C LEU A 108 25.71 30.24 8.63
N GLY A 109 25.99 31.39 9.26
CA GLY A 109 26.06 31.51 10.72
C GLY A 109 27.20 30.70 11.33
N ILE A 110 28.27 30.46 10.56
CA ILE A 110 29.48 29.77 11.01
C ILE A 110 30.67 30.72 10.85
N ALA A 111 31.43 30.91 11.91
CA ALA A 111 32.66 31.70 11.89
C ALA A 111 33.82 30.87 11.32
N PRO A 112 34.79 31.46 10.60
CA PRO A 112 35.94 30.75 10.05
C PRO A 112 36.71 29.96 11.12
N ARG A 113 36.94 30.52 12.32
CA ARG A 113 37.52 29.81 13.49
C ARG A 113 36.78 28.55 13.95
N GLN A 114 35.51 28.39 13.58
CA GLN A 114 34.74 27.17 13.88
C GLN A 114 34.96 26.08 12.83
N VAL A 115 35.39 26.48 11.62
CA VAL A 115 35.78 25.60 10.51
C VAL A 115 37.27 25.25 10.61
N PHE A 116 38.13 26.25 10.80
CA PHE A 116 39.58 26.10 10.85
C PHE A 116 40.07 26.13 12.31
N GLY A 117 40.52 24.99 12.80
CA GLY A 117 41.06 24.85 14.15
C GLY A 117 42.51 24.39 14.17
N PRO A 118 43.16 24.35 15.36
CA PRO A 118 44.55 23.93 15.51
C PRO A 118 44.77 22.45 15.19
N ARG A 119 43.70 21.64 15.15
CA ARG A 119 43.72 20.22 14.76
C ARG A 119 43.38 19.99 13.29
N GLY A 120 43.38 21.06 12.47
CA GLY A 120 43.00 21.00 11.06
C GLY A 120 41.57 21.49 10.75
N PRO A 121 41.20 21.46 9.46
CA PRO A 121 39.92 21.95 8.98
C PRO A 121 38.77 20.97 9.26
N ARG A 122 37.61 21.50 9.66
CA ARG A 122 36.39 20.76 9.99
C ARG A 122 35.41 20.79 8.83
N TRP A 123 35.79 20.24 7.68
CA TRP A 123 35.00 20.26 6.44
C TRP A 123 33.59 19.73 6.63
N GLN A 124 33.45 18.63 7.37
CA GLN A 124 32.16 18.03 7.72
C GLN A 124 31.22 19.03 8.41
N ARG A 125 31.74 19.91 9.27
CA ARG A 125 30.94 20.92 9.96
C ARG A 125 30.47 21.99 8.98
N LEU A 126 31.36 22.50 8.14
CA LEU A 126 31.03 23.51 7.13
C LEU A 126 30.00 22.96 6.12
N ALA A 127 30.25 21.77 5.57
CA ALA A 127 29.36 21.09 4.64
C ALA A 127 27.95 20.87 5.24
N ARG A 128 27.84 20.39 6.49
CA ARG A 128 26.55 20.24 7.19
C ARG A 128 25.79 21.56 7.30
N HIS A 129 26.48 22.66 7.63
CA HIS A 129 25.85 23.97 7.74
C HIS A 129 25.40 24.48 6.38
N LEU A 130 26.23 24.32 5.35
CA LEU A 130 25.94 24.74 3.98
C LEU A 130 24.71 24.03 3.42
N VAL A 131 24.68 22.70 3.45
CA VAL A 131 23.55 21.88 2.98
C VAL A 131 22.27 22.24 3.72
N HIS A 132 22.33 22.30 5.06
CA HIS A 132 21.15 22.64 5.87
C HIS A 132 20.61 24.03 5.54
N ARG A 133 21.49 25.04 5.46
CA ARG A 133 21.10 26.43 5.23
C ARG A 133 20.58 26.65 3.81
N HIS A 134 21.17 26.00 2.82
CA HIS A 134 20.68 26.04 1.44
C HIS A 134 19.29 25.40 1.34
N GLN A 135 19.08 24.22 1.93
CA GLN A 135 17.76 23.59 1.94
C GLN A 135 16.72 24.47 2.65
N ARG A 136 17.07 25.08 3.80
CA ARG A 136 16.20 26.02 4.50
C ARG A 136 15.81 27.21 3.62
N GLN A 137 16.77 27.76 2.88
CA GLN A 137 16.53 28.86 1.95
C GLN A 137 15.54 28.48 0.86
N LEU A 138 15.71 27.33 0.19
CA LEU A 138 14.78 26.85 -0.84
C LEU A 138 13.35 26.72 -0.30
N MET A 139 13.19 26.22 0.92
CA MET A 139 11.89 26.10 1.59
C MET A 139 11.28 27.48 1.90
N LEU A 140 12.08 28.42 2.39
CA LEU A 140 11.65 29.79 2.67
C LEU A 140 11.27 30.55 1.38
N GLU A 141 12.04 30.40 0.30
CA GLU A 141 11.74 31.03 -0.99
C GLU A 141 10.45 30.50 -1.61
N ALA A 142 10.20 29.19 -1.51
CA ALA A 142 8.93 28.61 -1.94
C ALA A 142 7.75 29.12 -1.09
N ALA A 143 7.95 29.20 0.23
CA ALA A 143 6.93 29.76 1.13
C ALA A 143 6.64 31.23 0.85
N ALA A 144 7.68 32.05 0.68
CA ALA A 144 7.55 33.46 0.37
C ALA A 144 6.81 33.67 -0.95
N ARG A 145 7.16 32.93 -2.01
CA ARG A 145 6.43 33.00 -3.29
C ARG A 145 4.95 32.66 -3.13
N ALA A 146 4.60 31.59 -2.40
CA ALA A 146 3.19 31.21 -2.20
C ALA A 146 2.40 32.21 -1.33
N LEU A 147 3.04 32.81 -0.33
CA LEU A 147 2.39 33.76 0.59
C LEU A 147 2.16 35.15 -0.02
N TRP A 148 3.07 35.62 -0.87
CA TRP A 148 3.02 36.97 -1.44
C TRP A 148 2.44 37.02 -2.84
N ALA A 149 2.37 35.90 -3.58
CA ALA A 149 1.80 35.94 -4.92
C ALA A 149 0.38 36.57 -4.92
N PRO A 150 0.05 37.41 -5.91
CA PRO A 150 0.84 37.69 -7.12
C PRO A 150 1.95 38.73 -6.95
N GLN A 151 2.10 39.35 -5.77
CA GLN A 151 3.17 40.31 -5.50
C GLN A 151 4.52 39.64 -5.28
N GLU A 152 5.61 40.40 -5.50
CA GLU A 152 6.95 39.95 -5.15
C GLU A 152 7.11 39.81 -3.62
N PRO A 153 7.82 38.77 -3.15
CA PRO A 153 8.11 38.62 -1.73
C PRO A 153 9.12 39.68 -1.26
N PRO A 154 9.05 40.10 0.02
CA PRO A 154 10.01 41.03 0.59
C PRO A 154 11.40 40.40 0.66
N ALA A 155 12.44 41.23 0.58
CA ALA A 155 13.83 40.77 0.67
C ALA A 155 14.18 40.15 2.03
N ALA A 156 13.44 40.50 3.10
CA ALA A 156 13.72 40.04 4.46
C ALA A 156 13.00 38.71 4.77
N ALA A 157 13.78 37.63 4.91
CA ALA A 157 13.27 36.29 5.25
C ALA A 157 12.52 36.22 6.61
N ALA A 158 12.78 37.16 7.53
CA ALA A 158 12.07 37.22 8.81
C ALA A 158 10.57 37.50 8.62
N GLU A 159 10.21 38.29 7.60
CA GLU A 159 8.81 38.62 7.30
C GLU A 159 8.04 37.39 6.83
N THR A 160 8.69 36.47 6.10
CA THR A 160 8.12 35.18 5.67
C THR A 160 7.62 34.35 6.86
N GLY A 161 8.43 34.25 7.92
CA GLY A 161 8.06 33.50 9.12
C GLY A 161 6.84 34.09 9.83
N SER A 162 6.85 35.40 10.07
CA SER A 162 5.76 36.10 10.77
C SER A 162 4.44 36.03 10.00
N ARG A 163 4.46 36.30 8.69
CA ARG A 163 3.26 36.21 7.85
C ARG A 163 2.72 34.79 7.79
N LEU A 164 3.59 33.77 7.68
CA LEU A 164 3.14 32.38 7.68
C LEU A 164 2.47 31.99 9.00
N GLN A 165 2.99 32.46 10.14
CA GLN A 165 2.39 32.24 11.45
C GLN A 165 0.99 32.88 11.55
N GLU A 166 0.84 34.13 11.10
CA GLU A 166 -0.44 34.82 11.06
C GLU A 166 -1.47 34.09 10.19
N VAL A 167 -1.07 33.71 8.98
CA VAL A 167 -1.92 32.98 8.03
C VAL A 167 -2.31 31.61 8.58
N ALA A 168 -1.37 30.87 9.18
CA ALA A 168 -1.67 29.58 9.80
C ALA A 168 -2.62 29.71 11.00
N ALA A 169 -2.46 30.74 11.84
CA ALA A 169 -3.35 30.99 12.97
C ALA A 169 -4.79 31.31 12.51
N ARG A 170 -4.95 32.15 11.48
CA ARG A 170 -6.26 32.43 10.87
C ARG A 170 -6.89 31.17 10.27
N ALA A 171 -6.12 30.40 9.53
CA ALA A 171 -6.56 29.14 8.94
C ALA A 171 -7.01 28.13 10.02
N ARG A 172 -6.27 28.04 11.13
CA ARG A 172 -6.62 27.18 12.28
C ARG A 172 -7.93 27.60 12.92
N ALA A 173 -8.15 28.90 13.11
CA ALA A 173 -9.40 29.43 13.65
C ALA A 173 -10.60 29.17 12.72
N ALA A 174 -10.36 29.16 11.40
CA ALA A 174 -11.40 28.93 10.40
C ALA A 174 -11.67 27.45 10.09
N LEU A 175 -10.89 26.51 10.64
CA LEU A 175 -11.03 25.07 10.38
C LEU A 175 -12.08 24.45 11.31
N PRO A 176 -13.27 24.04 10.82
CA PRO A 176 -14.29 23.43 11.66
C PRO A 176 -13.96 21.98 12.02
N PRO A 177 -14.54 21.44 13.11
CA PRO A 177 -14.52 20.00 13.37
C PRO A 177 -15.17 19.25 12.18
N GLY A 178 -14.52 18.18 11.71
CA GLY A 178 -14.99 17.41 10.56
C GLY A 178 -14.64 18.00 9.18
N ALA A 179 -13.73 18.98 9.11
CA ALA A 179 -13.15 19.42 7.85
C ALA A 179 -12.45 18.26 7.10
N PRO A 180 -12.36 18.30 5.75
CA PRO A 180 -11.68 17.26 4.99
C PRO A 180 -10.23 17.05 5.44
N ALA A 181 -9.85 15.80 5.72
CA ALA A 181 -8.56 15.45 6.31
C ALA A 181 -7.37 16.03 5.54
N ALA A 182 -7.41 16.01 4.20
CA ALA A 182 -6.33 16.56 3.38
C ALA A 182 -6.02 18.04 3.67
N LEU A 183 -7.05 18.87 3.92
CA LEU A 183 -6.87 20.29 4.24
C LEU A 183 -6.35 20.48 5.67
N ALA A 184 -6.88 19.70 6.62
CA ALA A 184 -6.40 19.68 8.01
C ALA A 184 -4.93 19.24 8.10
N ASP A 185 -4.54 18.23 7.31
CA ASP A 185 -3.18 17.70 7.23
C ASP A 185 -2.21 18.72 6.62
N SER A 186 -2.64 19.48 5.60
CA SER A 186 -1.83 20.58 5.04
C SER A 186 -1.53 21.64 6.11
N LEU A 187 -2.53 22.05 6.88
CA LEU A 187 -2.32 22.99 7.99
C LEU A 187 -1.41 22.41 9.07
N ALA A 188 -1.63 21.16 9.49
CA ALA A 188 -0.81 20.50 10.49
C ALA A 188 0.66 20.37 10.07
N ARG A 189 0.93 20.09 8.78
CA ARG A 189 2.31 20.07 8.24
C ARG A 189 2.98 21.44 8.30
N VAL A 190 2.26 22.50 7.92
CA VAL A 190 2.76 23.89 7.99
C VAL A 190 3.03 24.31 9.44
N GLU A 191 2.10 24.06 10.36
CA GLU A 191 2.30 24.36 11.78
C GLU A 191 3.47 23.59 12.39
N ALA A 192 3.64 22.32 12.01
CA ALA A 192 4.77 21.54 12.49
C ALA A 192 6.12 22.04 11.95
N TRP A 193 6.13 22.63 10.75
CA TRP A 193 7.31 23.36 10.26
C TRP A 193 7.54 24.65 11.04
N LEU A 194 6.50 25.43 11.31
CA LEU A 194 6.58 26.66 12.12
C LEU A 194 7.02 26.40 13.57
N ALA A 195 6.70 25.22 14.13
CA ALA A 195 7.09 24.81 15.47
C ALA A 195 8.50 24.19 15.53
N ALA A 196 9.09 23.80 14.40
CA ALA A 196 10.40 23.19 14.36
C ALA A 196 11.48 24.17 14.86
N ARG A 197 12.33 23.71 15.79
CA ARG A 197 13.46 24.48 16.33
C ARG A 197 14.74 23.69 16.18
N GLY A 198 15.71 24.28 15.50
CA GLY A 198 17.03 23.70 15.28
C GLY A 198 17.08 22.66 14.15
N PRO A 199 18.31 22.30 13.71
CA PRO A 199 18.49 21.65 12.41
C PRO A 199 17.82 20.28 12.26
N VAL A 200 17.83 19.46 13.31
CA VAL A 200 17.24 18.11 13.27
C VAL A 200 15.71 18.18 13.15
N ALA A 201 15.07 19.07 13.91
CA ALA A 201 13.62 19.24 13.89
C ALA A 201 13.16 19.85 12.56
N GLU A 202 13.91 20.83 12.02
CA GLU A 202 13.62 21.45 10.72
C GLU A 202 13.67 20.41 9.59
N VAL A 203 14.74 19.62 9.49
CA VAL A 203 14.84 18.58 8.45
C VAL A 203 13.75 17.51 8.61
N ARG A 204 13.40 17.12 9.84
CA ARG A 204 12.28 16.20 10.09
C ARG A 204 10.95 16.79 9.61
N ALA A 205 10.71 18.07 9.84
CA ALA A 205 9.52 18.75 9.34
C ALA A 205 9.51 18.80 7.81
N TRP A 206 10.64 19.13 7.17
CA TRP A 206 10.74 19.19 5.71
C TRP A 206 10.48 17.86 5.02
N ARG A 207 10.91 16.74 5.63
CA ARG A 207 10.66 15.38 5.11
C ARG A 207 9.18 15.01 5.01
N ARG A 208 8.28 15.75 5.67
CA ARG A 208 6.84 15.58 5.51
C ARG A 208 6.33 16.08 4.15
N PHE A 209 7.09 16.95 3.47
CA PHE A 209 6.83 17.42 2.12
C PHE A 209 7.58 16.54 1.12
N ARG A 210 6.90 15.53 0.56
CA ARG A 210 7.54 14.48 -0.26
C ARG A 210 8.28 15.02 -1.49
N GLU A 211 7.74 16.05 -2.14
CA GLU A 211 8.36 16.72 -3.31
C GLU A 211 9.09 18.01 -2.90
N GLY A 212 9.45 18.14 -1.63
CA GLY A 212 10.20 19.28 -1.11
C GLY A 212 9.46 20.62 -1.28
N PRO A 213 10.10 21.65 -1.89
CA PRO A 213 9.53 23.00 -1.98
C PRO A 213 8.17 23.07 -2.70
N VAL A 214 7.92 22.22 -3.69
CA VAL A 214 6.65 22.21 -4.45
C VAL A 214 5.48 21.76 -3.59
N SER A 215 5.66 20.64 -2.86
CA SER A 215 4.66 20.16 -1.88
C SER A 215 4.40 21.19 -0.77
N LEU A 216 5.45 21.86 -0.28
CA LEU A 216 5.31 22.94 0.71
C LEU A 216 4.47 24.10 0.16
N ALA A 217 4.76 24.56 -1.05
CA ALA A 217 4.00 25.63 -1.68
C ALA A 217 2.51 25.25 -1.82
N GLY A 218 2.22 24.02 -2.23
CA GLY A 218 0.84 23.49 -2.29
C GLY A 218 0.12 23.51 -0.94
N ASP A 219 0.79 23.13 0.14
CA ASP A 219 0.23 23.19 1.49
C ASP A 219 0.00 24.63 1.96
N ILE A 220 0.94 25.54 1.67
CA ILE A 220 0.79 26.96 1.99
C ILE A 220 -0.37 27.58 1.23
N TRP A 221 -0.57 27.24 -0.05
CA TRP A 221 -1.74 27.66 -0.81
C TRP A 221 -3.04 27.19 -0.17
N ALA A 222 -3.09 25.94 0.32
CA ALA A 222 -4.26 25.41 1.01
C ALA A 222 -4.54 26.17 2.32
N VAL A 223 -3.51 26.42 3.13
CA VAL A 223 -3.61 27.19 4.38
C VAL A 223 -4.03 28.63 4.11
N ARG A 224 -3.45 29.28 3.09
CA ARG A 224 -3.78 30.64 2.68
C ARG A 224 -5.23 30.73 2.19
N ALA A 225 -5.67 29.79 1.36
CA ALA A 225 -7.06 29.70 0.93
C ALA A 225 -8.03 29.59 2.11
N LEU A 226 -7.69 28.76 3.11
CA LEU A 226 -8.52 28.63 4.32
C LEU A 226 -8.53 29.89 5.18
N ALA A 227 -7.40 30.62 5.27
CA ALA A 227 -7.31 31.86 6.02
C ALA A 227 -8.07 33.02 5.36
N GLU A 228 -8.00 33.14 4.03
CA GLU A 228 -8.57 34.26 3.28
C GLU A 228 -10.02 34.00 2.86
N ARG A 229 -10.37 32.75 2.55
CA ARG A 229 -11.65 32.35 1.91
C ARG A 229 -12.16 31.02 2.47
N PRO A 230 -12.53 30.97 3.76
CA PRO A 230 -12.71 29.71 4.47
C PRO A 230 -13.86 28.85 3.92
N GLN A 231 -14.98 29.47 3.51
CA GLN A 231 -16.13 28.75 3.00
C GLN A 231 -15.80 28.06 1.67
N GLU A 232 -15.20 28.79 0.73
CA GLU A 232 -14.81 28.26 -0.57
C GLU A 232 -13.66 27.26 -0.47
N ALA A 233 -12.69 27.47 0.44
CA ALA A 233 -11.61 26.51 0.67
C ALA A 233 -12.15 25.17 1.18
N LEU A 234 -13.11 25.19 2.11
CA LEU A 234 -13.78 23.97 2.60
C LEU A 234 -14.60 23.29 1.51
N GLU A 235 -15.26 24.07 0.65
CA GLU A 235 -15.99 23.53 -0.50
C GLU A 235 -15.06 22.84 -1.50
N VAL A 236 -13.96 23.52 -1.90
CA VAL A 236 -12.91 22.97 -2.77
C VAL A 236 -12.33 21.70 -2.15
N ALA A 237 -12.04 21.70 -0.85
CA ALA A 237 -11.53 20.52 -0.15
C ALA A 237 -12.50 19.32 -0.23
N ARG A 238 -13.81 19.55 -0.09
CA ARG A 238 -14.84 18.50 -0.24
C ARG A 238 -14.93 17.98 -1.67
N MET A 239 -14.92 18.87 -2.66
CA MET A 239 -14.92 18.49 -4.08
C MET A 239 -13.67 17.67 -4.44
N ARG A 240 -12.48 18.10 -4.00
CA ARG A 240 -11.23 17.35 -4.17
C ARG A 240 -11.26 15.99 -3.48
N CYS A 241 -11.83 15.90 -2.28
CA CYS A 241 -12.01 14.63 -1.57
C CYS A 241 -12.89 13.66 -2.37
N PHE A 242 -14.01 14.15 -2.92
CA PHE A 242 -14.85 13.36 -3.82
C PHE A 242 -14.06 12.86 -5.04
N LEU A 243 -13.38 13.75 -5.76
CA LEU A 243 -12.59 13.40 -6.95
C LEU A 243 -11.45 12.42 -6.65
N SER A 244 -10.88 12.46 -5.44
CA SER A 244 -9.82 11.52 -5.04
C SER A 244 -10.31 10.08 -4.90
N ARG A 245 -11.59 9.90 -4.56
CA ARG A 245 -12.23 8.61 -4.31
C ARG A 245 -13.02 8.09 -5.52
N ALA A 246 -13.48 9.00 -6.38
CA ALA A 246 -14.33 8.73 -7.53
C ALA A 246 -13.54 8.23 -8.75
N ALA A 247 -12.80 7.14 -8.57
CA ALA A 247 -12.10 6.48 -9.66
C ALA A 247 -13.08 5.71 -10.56
N SER A 248 -12.81 5.73 -11.86
CA SER A 248 -13.54 5.04 -12.91
C SER A 248 -12.58 4.17 -13.73
N ALA A 249 -13.11 3.09 -14.33
CA ALA A 249 -12.40 2.32 -15.35
C ALA A 249 -12.47 2.98 -16.75
N ASP A 250 -13.37 3.95 -16.92
CA ASP A 250 -13.54 4.71 -18.16
C ASP A 250 -12.43 5.79 -18.29
N PRO A 251 -11.56 5.70 -19.31
CA PRO A 251 -10.44 6.64 -19.48
C PRO A 251 -10.90 8.08 -19.74
N GLU A 252 -12.06 8.30 -20.38
CA GLU A 252 -12.58 9.65 -20.60
C GLU A 252 -13.03 10.29 -19.29
N LEU A 253 -13.71 9.52 -18.43
CA LEU A 253 -14.09 10.01 -17.10
C LEU A 253 -12.86 10.27 -16.23
N GLU A 254 -11.81 9.47 -16.35
CA GLU A 254 -10.55 9.72 -15.64
C GLU A 254 -9.86 11.00 -16.12
N LEU A 255 -9.93 11.32 -17.41
CA LEU A 255 -9.46 12.60 -17.95
C LEU A 255 -10.28 13.78 -17.41
N ASP A 256 -11.61 13.68 -17.44
CA ASP A 256 -12.50 14.69 -16.84
C ASP A 256 -12.19 14.90 -15.35
N ARG A 257 -11.94 13.79 -14.62
CA ARG A 257 -11.57 13.82 -13.20
C ARG A 257 -10.26 14.56 -12.98
N ALA A 258 -9.25 14.29 -13.80
CA ALA A 258 -7.95 14.96 -13.73
C ALA A 258 -8.09 16.46 -14.01
N LEU A 259 -8.84 16.84 -15.06
CA LEU A 259 -9.11 18.23 -15.42
C LEU A 259 -9.86 18.96 -14.29
N ALA A 260 -10.89 18.34 -13.71
CA ALA A 260 -11.63 18.92 -12.58
C ALA A 260 -10.73 19.09 -11.35
N ARG A 261 -9.81 18.15 -11.07
CA ARG A 261 -8.84 18.25 -9.97
C ARG A 261 -7.86 19.41 -10.16
N GLU A 262 -7.45 19.66 -11.39
CA GLU A 262 -6.52 20.75 -11.73
C GLU A 262 -7.20 22.12 -11.58
N GLN A 263 -8.44 22.26 -12.08
CA GLN A 263 -9.22 23.49 -11.93
C GLN A 263 -9.54 23.82 -10.45
N LEU A 264 -9.62 22.79 -9.59
CA LEU A 264 -9.83 22.91 -8.15
C LEU A 264 -8.52 23.10 -7.36
N GLY A 265 -7.62 23.96 -7.84
CA GLY A 265 -6.38 24.32 -7.17
C GLY A 265 -6.57 25.44 -6.13
N TYR A 266 -5.94 25.32 -4.95
CA TYR A 266 -6.00 26.40 -3.95
C TYR A 266 -5.27 27.67 -4.38
N ALA A 267 -4.21 27.56 -5.20
CA ALA A 267 -3.57 28.71 -5.81
C ALA A 267 -4.54 29.50 -6.70
N ALA A 268 -5.30 28.80 -7.56
CA ALA A 268 -6.34 29.41 -8.39
C ALA A 268 -7.46 30.04 -7.55
N LEU A 269 -7.85 29.40 -6.44
CA LEU A 269 -8.88 29.96 -5.54
C LEU A 269 -8.46 31.30 -4.91
N VAL A 270 -7.18 31.45 -4.58
CA VAL A 270 -6.63 32.67 -3.98
C VAL A 270 -6.33 33.74 -5.04
N LEU A 271 -5.69 33.35 -6.14
CA LEU A 271 -5.22 34.28 -7.17
C LEU A 271 -6.31 34.70 -8.15
N GLU A 272 -7.22 33.78 -8.49
CA GLU A 272 -8.25 33.97 -9.50
C GLU A 272 -9.64 33.51 -9.00
N PRO A 273 -10.19 34.15 -7.95
CA PRO A 273 -11.48 33.83 -7.34
C PRO A 273 -12.63 33.50 -8.30
N GLN A 274 -12.72 34.27 -9.38
CA GLN A 274 -13.75 34.22 -10.40
C GLN A 274 -13.79 32.87 -11.12
N ARG A 275 -12.66 32.15 -11.20
CA ARG A 275 -12.58 30.84 -11.86
C ARG A 275 -13.27 29.73 -11.08
N LEU A 276 -13.59 29.95 -9.80
CA LEU A 276 -14.27 28.95 -8.97
C LEU A 276 -15.63 28.54 -9.55
N ALA A 277 -16.37 29.47 -10.18
CA ALA A 277 -17.64 29.15 -10.84
C ALA A 277 -17.46 28.11 -11.96
N THR A 278 -16.44 28.30 -12.81
CA THR A 278 -16.08 27.35 -13.86
C THR A 278 -15.61 26.02 -13.28
N ALA A 279 -14.80 26.03 -12.22
CA ALA A 279 -14.34 24.81 -11.54
C ALA A 279 -15.50 24.01 -10.92
N ARG A 280 -16.48 24.69 -10.31
CA ARG A 280 -17.72 24.08 -9.79
C ARG A 280 -18.54 23.44 -10.92
N ALA A 281 -18.64 24.09 -12.07
CA ALA A 281 -19.35 23.56 -13.23
C ALA A 281 -18.66 22.30 -13.78
N ALA A 282 -17.33 22.32 -13.92
CA ALA A 282 -16.55 21.16 -14.33
C ALA A 282 -16.71 19.99 -13.35
N PHE A 283 -16.62 20.25 -12.04
CA PHE A 283 -16.86 19.25 -11.00
C PHE A 283 -18.28 18.66 -11.07
N SER A 284 -19.30 19.51 -11.22
CA SER A 284 -20.70 19.08 -11.27
C SER A 284 -20.98 18.24 -12.52
N SER A 285 -20.39 18.61 -13.66
CA SER A 285 -20.47 17.84 -14.90
C SER A 285 -19.83 16.45 -14.73
N PHE A 286 -18.59 16.41 -14.21
CA PHE A 286 -17.91 15.15 -13.90
C PHE A 286 -18.74 14.30 -12.93
N ARG A 287 -19.19 14.87 -11.81
CA ARG A 287 -19.95 14.14 -10.79
C ARG A 287 -21.21 13.52 -11.37
N ARG A 288 -21.95 14.25 -12.20
CA ARG A 288 -23.14 13.74 -12.89
C ARG A 288 -22.81 12.55 -13.79
N ARG A 289 -21.80 12.68 -14.66
CA ARG A 289 -21.38 11.58 -15.56
C ARG A 289 -20.87 10.38 -14.77
N TYR A 290 -20.04 10.60 -13.75
CA TYR A 290 -19.52 9.56 -12.86
C TYR A 290 -20.64 8.78 -12.18
N ARG A 291 -21.62 9.47 -11.59
CA ARG A 291 -22.75 8.82 -10.89
C ARG A 291 -23.55 7.95 -11.85
N GLN A 292 -23.81 8.44 -13.07
CA GLN A 292 -24.50 7.67 -14.11
C GLN A 292 -23.71 6.42 -14.51
N ALA A 293 -22.40 6.55 -14.75
CA ALA A 293 -21.53 5.44 -15.09
C ALA A 293 -21.44 4.41 -13.96
N TYR A 294 -21.27 4.86 -12.72
CA TYR A 294 -21.21 4.00 -11.54
C TYR A 294 -22.53 3.25 -11.33
N ASP A 295 -23.68 3.91 -11.44
CA ASP A 295 -24.98 3.27 -11.30
C ASP A 295 -25.24 2.24 -12.41
N SER A 296 -24.79 2.52 -13.64
CA SER A 296 -24.84 1.57 -14.75
C SER A 296 -23.98 0.33 -14.47
N HIS A 297 -22.72 0.54 -14.04
CA HIS A 297 -21.81 -0.53 -13.63
C HIS A 297 -22.39 -1.37 -12.49
N HIS A 298 -22.89 -0.72 -11.43
CA HIS A 298 -23.49 -1.39 -10.29
C HIS A 298 -24.69 -2.26 -10.69
N ARG A 299 -25.62 -1.72 -11.50
CA ARG A 299 -26.78 -2.49 -11.98
C ARG A 299 -26.34 -3.66 -12.86
N SER A 300 -25.42 -3.44 -13.79
CA SER A 300 -24.96 -4.51 -14.69
C SER A 300 -24.23 -5.60 -13.93
N TYR A 301 -23.33 -5.24 -13.02
CA TYR A 301 -22.58 -6.17 -12.18
C TYR A 301 -23.53 -7.05 -11.36
N TRP A 302 -24.51 -6.47 -10.67
CA TRP A 302 -25.42 -7.24 -9.82
C TRP A 302 -26.45 -8.05 -10.59
N ARG A 303 -26.91 -7.59 -11.76
CA ARG A 303 -27.71 -8.42 -12.67
C ARG A 303 -26.94 -9.68 -13.08
N ASP A 304 -25.69 -9.52 -13.50
CA ASP A 304 -24.84 -10.63 -13.93
C ASP A 304 -24.43 -11.53 -12.74
N ALA A 305 -24.21 -10.96 -11.56
CA ALA A 305 -23.95 -11.70 -10.33
C ALA A 305 -25.15 -12.55 -9.89
N ARG A 306 -26.37 -12.02 -10.02
CA ARG A 306 -27.62 -12.77 -9.76
C ARG A 306 -27.72 -13.97 -10.70
N ALA A 307 -27.52 -13.77 -12.00
CA ALA A 307 -27.51 -14.87 -12.98
C ALA A 307 -26.42 -15.92 -12.69
N LEU A 308 -25.22 -15.49 -12.28
CA LEU A 308 -24.15 -16.42 -11.89
C LEU A 308 -24.50 -17.19 -10.60
N ARG A 309 -25.14 -16.53 -9.63
CA ARG A 309 -25.61 -17.16 -8.40
C ARG A 309 -26.72 -18.16 -8.69
N GLU A 310 -27.67 -17.86 -9.56
CA GLU A 310 -28.72 -18.80 -9.98
C GLU A 310 -28.12 -20.09 -10.55
N ARG A 311 -27.14 -19.98 -11.46
CA ARG A 311 -26.38 -21.13 -11.99
C ARG A 311 -25.65 -21.92 -10.90
N LEU A 312 -25.15 -21.27 -9.85
CA LEU A 312 -24.57 -21.96 -8.71
C LEU A 312 -25.65 -22.67 -7.89
N LEU A 313 -26.80 -22.05 -7.67
CA LEU A 313 -27.91 -22.63 -6.91
C LEU A 313 -28.55 -23.83 -7.62
N GLU A 314 -28.51 -23.91 -8.94
CA GLU A 314 -28.85 -25.13 -9.71
C GLU A 314 -27.98 -26.34 -9.32
N ALA A 315 -26.81 -26.13 -8.71
CA ALA A 315 -25.97 -27.19 -8.17
C ALA A 315 -26.31 -27.58 -6.73
N ALA A 316 -27.25 -26.90 -6.06
CA ALA A 316 -27.63 -27.19 -4.68
C ALA A 316 -28.04 -28.66 -4.45
N PRO A 317 -28.84 -29.33 -5.34
CA PRO A 317 -29.14 -30.75 -5.19
C PRO A 317 -27.88 -31.63 -5.25
N ARG A 318 -26.94 -31.31 -6.15
CA ARG A 318 -25.65 -32.02 -6.27
C ARG A 318 -24.78 -31.86 -5.03
N VAL A 319 -24.73 -30.67 -4.45
CA VAL A 319 -24.01 -30.39 -3.20
C VAL A 319 -24.66 -31.12 -2.01
N ARG A 320 -25.99 -31.13 -1.92
CA ARG A 320 -26.74 -31.89 -0.90
C ARG A 320 -26.44 -33.38 -1.01
N ALA A 321 -26.53 -33.96 -2.22
CA ALA A 321 -26.21 -35.35 -2.48
C ALA A 321 -24.75 -35.69 -2.10
N LEU A 322 -23.81 -34.80 -2.41
CA LEU A 322 -22.41 -34.95 -2.03
C LEU A 322 -22.23 -35.01 -0.50
N ARG A 323 -22.95 -34.18 0.26
CA ARG A 323 -22.93 -34.20 1.75
C ARG A 323 -23.53 -35.49 2.31
N LEU A 324 -24.67 -35.88 1.78
CA LEU A 324 -25.36 -37.11 2.13
C LEU A 324 -24.45 -38.32 1.92
N LEU A 325 -23.78 -38.43 0.77
CA LEU A 325 -22.81 -39.49 0.49
C LEU A 325 -21.53 -39.37 1.35
N ALA A 326 -21.08 -38.16 1.67
CA ALA A 326 -19.93 -37.96 2.55
C ALA A 326 -20.21 -38.40 4.00
N SER A 327 -21.47 -38.51 4.42
CA SER A 327 -21.86 -39.07 5.72
C SER A 327 -21.69 -40.59 5.82
N LEU A 328 -21.50 -41.30 4.70
CA LEU A 328 -21.28 -42.74 4.66
C LEU A 328 -19.80 -43.07 4.95
N LEU A 329 -19.43 -43.08 6.24
CA LEU A 329 -18.05 -43.36 6.69
C LEU A 329 -17.58 -44.78 6.35
N GLU A 330 -18.51 -45.68 6.01
CA GLU A 330 -18.24 -47.05 5.55
C GLU A 330 -17.52 -47.06 4.19
N LEU A 331 -17.72 -46.03 3.36
CA LEU A 331 -17.01 -45.88 2.10
C LEU A 331 -15.56 -45.41 2.29
N GLY A 332 -15.20 -44.97 3.50
CA GLY A 332 -13.91 -44.40 3.91
C GLY A 332 -14.03 -42.90 4.24
N PRO A 333 -12.91 -42.15 4.27
CA PRO A 333 -12.94 -40.72 4.59
C PRO A 333 -13.87 -39.91 3.68
N PRO A 334 -14.50 -38.83 4.20
CA PRO A 334 -15.41 -38.00 3.42
C PRO A 334 -14.66 -37.29 2.30
N VAL A 335 -15.17 -37.41 1.07
CA VAL A 335 -14.62 -36.76 -0.13
C VAL A 335 -15.56 -35.65 -0.56
N GLY A 336 -14.99 -34.51 -0.98
CA GLY A 336 -15.76 -33.41 -1.58
C GLY A 336 -16.24 -32.32 -0.62
N MET A 337 -16.01 -32.44 0.69
CA MET A 337 -16.42 -31.41 1.66
C MET A 337 -15.81 -30.03 1.38
N LYS A 338 -14.56 -29.98 0.90
CA LYS A 338 -13.92 -28.72 0.46
C LYS A 338 -14.63 -28.11 -0.75
N ALA A 339 -15.16 -28.92 -1.66
CA ALA A 339 -15.91 -28.42 -2.82
C ALA A 339 -17.28 -27.88 -2.40
N ALA A 340 -17.96 -28.56 -1.47
CA ALA A 340 -19.22 -28.07 -0.89
C ALA A 340 -19.04 -26.75 -0.12
N ALA A 341 -18.00 -26.64 0.71
CA ALA A 341 -17.69 -25.40 1.41
C ALA A 341 -17.34 -24.25 0.45
N GLY A 342 -16.54 -24.52 -0.58
CA GLY A 342 -16.22 -23.51 -1.60
C GLY A 342 -17.45 -23.03 -2.39
N TRP A 343 -18.43 -23.91 -2.62
CA TRP A 343 -19.71 -23.53 -3.22
C TRP A 343 -20.51 -22.58 -2.32
N GLU A 344 -20.59 -22.85 -1.01
CA GLU A 344 -21.31 -21.98 -0.06
C GLU A 344 -20.66 -20.60 0.06
N GLU A 345 -19.34 -20.57 0.16
CA GLU A 345 -18.57 -19.34 0.20
C GLU A 345 -18.83 -18.49 -1.04
N LEU A 346 -18.81 -19.12 -2.22
CA LEU A 346 -19.04 -18.42 -3.48
C LEU A 346 -20.49 -17.93 -3.61
N CYS A 347 -21.46 -18.73 -3.21
CA CYS A 347 -22.86 -18.29 -3.10
C CYS A 347 -22.97 -17.07 -2.18
N GLY A 348 -22.34 -17.10 -1.00
CA GLY A 348 -22.32 -15.98 -0.04
C GLY A 348 -21.72 -14.70 -0.62
N ARG A 349 -20.57 -14.79 -1.30
CA ARG A 349 -19.91 -13.66 -1.98
C ARG A 349 -20.77 -13.02 -3.08
N LEU A 350 -21.60 -13.81 -3.75
CA LEU A 350 -22.51 -13.37 -4.81
C LEU A 350 -23.90 -12.98 -4.27
N SER A 351 -24.04 -12.76 -2.96
CA SER A 351 -25.29 -12.22 -2.41
C SER A 351 -25.58 -10.85 -3.00
N PRO A 352 -26.76 -10.62 -3.60
CA PRO A 352 -27.07 -9.38 -4.29
C PRO A 352 -27.02 -8.18 -3.35
N CYS A 353 -26.74 -7.00 -3.93
CA CYS A 353 -26.97 -5.74 -3.23
C CYS A 353 -28.45 -5.63 -2.83
N PRO A 354 -28.77 -5.28 -1.57
CA PRO A 354 -30.14 -5.25 -1.07
C PRO A 354 -30.97 -4.05 -1.58
N SER A 355 -30.40 -3.15 -2.39
CA SER A 355 -31.10 -1.97 -2.92
C SER A 355 -31.40 -2.13 -4.40
N ASP A 356 -32.68 -1.99 -4.76
CA ASP A 356 -33.14 -1.80 -6.13
C ASP A 356 -33.21 -0.30 -6.54
N VAL A 357 -32.88 0.60 -5.60
CA VAL A 357 -32.79 2.07 -5.77
C VAL A 357 -31.41 2.45 -6.33
N PRO A 358 -31.23 3.62 -7.01
CA PRO A 358 -29.93 4.15 -7.38
C PRO A 358 -28.89 4.01 -6.26
N SER A 359 -27.70 3.55 -6.64
CA SER A 359 -26.67 3.08 -5.72
C SER A 359 -26.06 4.23 -4.92
N LEU A 360 -26.10 5.44 -5.47
CA LEU A 360 -25.58 6.66 -4.88
C LEU A 360 -26.76 7.56 -4.48
N THR A 361 -27.19 7.52 -3.21
CA THR A 361 -28.36 8.28 -2.75
C THR A 361 -28.01 9.69 -2.28
N ASP A 362 -26.83 9.89 -1.70
CA ASP A 362 -26.30 11.21 -1.31
C ASP A 362 -25.38 11.77 -2.39
N GLU A 363 -25.38 13.09 -2.61
CA GLU A 363 -24.48 13.80 -3.52
C GLU A 363 -22.99 13.64 -3.13
N ARG A 364 -22.71 13.28 -1.86
CA ARG A 364 -21.36 12.99 -1.36
C ARG A 364 -20.92 11.55 -1.58
N ASP A 365 -21.86 10.66 -1.95
CA ASP A 365 -21.56 9.26 -2.14
C ASP A 365 -20.79 9.06 -3.44
N VAL A 366 -19.67 8.35 -3.29
CA VAL A 366 -18.81 7.95 -4.40
C VAL A 366 -19.07 6.48 -4.76
N ARG A 367 -19.52 5.68 -3.79
CA ARG A 367 -19.82 4.27 -3.96
C ARG A 367 -21.11 3.95 -3.21
N CYS A 368 -21.72 2.83 -3.56
CA CYS A 368 -22.87 2.31 -2.83
C CYS A 368 -22.52 2.10 -1.36
N ARG A 369 -23.38 2.59 -0.44
CA ARG A 369 -23.19 2.45 1.01
C ARG A 369 -23.41 1.03 1.53
N LEU A 370 -24.07 0.18 0.74
CA LEU A 370 -24.47 -1.17 1.15
C LEU A 370 -23.45 -2.22 0.71
N CYS A 371 -23.06 -2.20 -0.58
CA CYS A 371 -22.15 -3.20 -1.14
C CYS A 371 -20.73 -2.68 -1.42
N HIS A 372 -20.52 -1.36 -1.39
CA HIS A 372 -19.22 -0.71 -1.65
C HIS A 372 -18.49 -1.16 -2.94
N LEU A 373 -19.25 -1.60 -3.96
CA LEU A 373 -18.72 -2.18 -5.19
C LEU A 373 -17.60 -1.31 -5.80
N PRO A 374 -16.38 -1.84 -5.96
CA PRO A 374 -15.30 -1.08 -6.56
C PRO A 374 -15.49 -0.94 -8.09
N PRO A 375 -14.92 0.11 -8.72
CA PRO A 375 -15.11 0.38 -10.14
C PRO A 375 -14.48 -0.69 -11.05
N ASP A 376 -13.47 -1.40 -10.56
CA ASP A 376 -12.73 -2.47 -11.22
C ASP A 376 -13.22 -3.88 -10.82
N ALA A 377 -14.35 -3.97 -10.11
CA ALA A 377 -14.92 -5.25 -9.69
C ALA A 377 -15.17 -6.18 -10.89
N GLN A 378 -14.56 -7.37 -10.86
CA GLN A 378 -14.80 -8.42 -11.82
C GLN A 378 -15.60 -9.55 -11.19
N LEU A 379 -16.52 -10.12 -11.96
CA LEU A 379 -17.29 -11.28 -11.51
C LEU A 379 -16.41 -12.54 -11.50
N PRO A 380 -16.50 -13.37 -10.45
CA PRO A 380 -15.71 -14.59 -10.31
C PRO A 380 -16.26 -15.74 -11.20
N ARG A 381 -16.42 -15.49 -12.52
CA ARG A 381 -17.01 -16.45 -13.47
C ARG A 381 -16.20 -17.73 -13.56
N ARG A 382 -14.88 -17.60 -13.72
CA ARG A 382 -13.95 -18.73 -13.79
C ARG A 382 -13.93 -19.53 -12.48
N GLU A 383 -13.89 -18.84 -11.34
CA GLU A 383 -13.95 -19.50 -10.03
C GLU A 383 -15.25 -20.28 -9.85
N ALA A 384 -16.38 -19.76 -10.35
CA ALA A 384 -17.68 -20.44 -10.32
C ALA A 384 -17.68 -21.70 -11.17
N GLU A 385 -17.17 -21.64 -12.40
CA GLU A 385 -17.06 -22.81 -13.28
C GLU A 385 -16.13 -23.87 -12.68
N GLU A 386 -14.97 -23.47 -12.16
CA GLU A 386 -14.04 -24.37 -11.46
C GLU A 386 -14.66 -24.97 -10.18
N CYS A 387 -15.50 -24.21 -9.47
CA CYS A 387 -16.24 -24.69 -8.31
C CYS A 387 -17.26 -25.77 -8.69
N LEU A 388 -18.09 -25.52 -9.71
CA LEU A 388 -19.07 -26.47 -10.23
C LEU A 388 -18.39 -27.76 -10.70
N ASN A 389 -17.32 -27.64 -11.49
CA ASN A 389 -16.52 -28.78 -11.93
C ASN A 389 -15.94 -29.59 -10.77
N ARG A 390 -15.53 -28.93 -9.66
CA ARG A 390 -15.04 -29.62 -8.45
C ARG A 390 -16.16 -30.37 -7.74
N VAL A 391 -17.36 -29.81 -7.67
CA VAL A 391 -18.55 -30.49 -7.11
C VAL A 391 -18.88 -31.72 -7.92
N ASP A 392 -18.98 -31.59 -9.25
CA ASP A 392 -19.33 -32.70 -10.14
C ASP A 392 -18.29 -33.83 -10.06
N ARG A 393 -16.99 -33.50 -10.12
CA ARG A 393 -15.91 -34.50 -9.96
C ARG A 393 -15.94 -35.17 -8.58
N ALA A 394 -16.25 -34.44 -7.51
CA ALA A 394 -16.34 -35.01 -6.18
C ALA A 394 -17.54 -35.97 -6.06
N LEU A 395 -18.68 -35.59 -6.63
CA LEU A 395 -19.87 -36.42 -6.68
C LEU A 395 -19.61 -37.72 -7.46
N SER A 396 -19.07 -37.63 -8.69
CA SER A 396 -18.73 -38.82 -9.50
C SER A 396 -17.76 -39.78 -8.79
N ARG A 397 -16.79 -39.24 -8.03
CA ARG A 397 -15.88 -40.06 -7.22
C ARG A 397 -16.61 -40.78 -6.09
N GLN A 398 -17.52 -40.10 -5.39
CA GLN A 398 -18.29 -40.72 -4.31
C GLN A 398 -19.28 -41.77 -4.82
N THR A 399 -19.97 -41.50 -5.93
CA THR A 399 -20.87 -42.50 -6.55
C THR A 399 -20.11 -43.73 -7.03
N SER A 400 -18.91 -43.55 -7.60
CA SER A 400 -18.03 -44.66 -7.98
C SER A 400 -17.48 -45.45 -6.78
N ARG A 401 -17.28 -44.82 -5.62
CA ARG A 401 -16.93 -45.53 -4.37
C ARG A 401 -18.10 -46.36 -3.86
N LEU A 402 -19.31 -45.78 -3.88
CA LEU A 402 -20.53 -46.49 -3.51
C LEU A 402 -20.76 -47.70 -4.44
N ALA A 403 -20.72 -47.51 -5.76
CA ALA A 403 -20.90 -48.58 -6.73
C ALA A 403 -19.90 -49.72 -6.52
N ARG A 404 -18.61 -49.42 -6.33
CA ARG A 404 -17.59 -50.44 -6.04
C ARG A 404 -17.86 -51.19 -4.74
N ALA A 405 -18.30 -50.50 -3.68
CA ALA A 405 -18.63 -51.12 -2.40
C ALA A 405 -19.85 -52.06 -2.52
N LEU A 406 -20.86 -51.69 -3.32
CA LEU A 406 -22.02 -52.53 -3.59
C LEU A 406 -21.66 -53.76 -4.45
N VAL A 407 -20.89 -53.59 -5.54
CA VAL A 407 -20.43 -54.71 -6.39
C VAL A 407 -19.61 -55.72 -5.59
N ALA A 408 -18.68 -55.25 -4.76
CA ALA A 408 -17.84 -56.13 -3.95
C ALA A 408 -18.66 -56.98 -2.97
N ASP A 409 -19.77 -56.45 -2.45
CA ASP A 409 -20.65 -57.21 -1.55
C ASP A 409 -21.48 -58.26 -2.29
N VAL A 410 -22.08 -57.90 -3.43
CA VAL A 410 -22.86 -58.83 -4.28
C VAL A 410 -22.01 -60.03 -4.70
N LEU A 411 -20.73 -59.79 -5.07
CA LEU A 411 -19.81 -60.87 -5.45
C LEU A 411 -19.39 -61.77 -4.28
N SER A 412 -19.40 -61.25 -3.05
CA SER A 412 -18.91 -62.00 -1.87
C SER A 412 -20.00 -62.77 -1.13
N ALA A 413 -21.25 -62.29 -1.16
CA ALA A 413 -22.36 -62.83 -0.37
C ALA A 413 -23.47 -63.53 -1.19
N GLY A 414 -23.39 -63.47 -2.53
CA GLY A 414 -24.47 -63.90 -3.42
C GLY A 414 -25.53 -62.80 -3.64
N PRO A 415 -26.38 -62.91 -4.67
CA PRO A 415 -27.33 -61.86 -5.03
C PRO A 415 -28.46 -61.75 -3.99
N GLU A 416 -28.36 -60.79 -3.07
CA GLU A 416 -29.51 -60.33 -2.30
C GLU A 416 -30.38 -59.39 -3.17
N PRO A 417 -31.71 -59.60 -3.25
CA PRO A 417 -32.59 -58.81 -4.12
C PRO A 417 -32.67 -57.32 -3.72
N ALA A 418 -32.28 -56.97 -2.49
CA ALA A 418 -32.16 -55.58 -2.05
C ALA A 418 -30.88 -54.92 -2.58
N ALA A 419 -29.74 -55.62 -2.52
CA ALA A 419 -28.46 -55.15 -3.06
C ALA A 419 -28.53 -54.96 -4.58
N GLU A 420 -29.18 -55.88 -5.29
CA GLU A 420 -29.34 -55.81 -6.75
C GLU A 420 -30.26 -54.66 -7.18
N ARG A 421 -31.34 -54.40 -6.43
CA ARG A 421 -32.21 -53.22 -6.64
C ARG A 421 -31.44 -51.91 -6.40
N LEU A 422 -30.62 -51.86 -5.37
CA LEU A 422 -29.83 -50.68 -5.03
C LEU A 422 -28.69 -50.46 -6.04
N LEU A 423 -28.07 -51.53 -6.53
CA LEU A 423 -27.09 -51.50 -7.61
C LEU A 423 -27.72 -51.01 -8.92
N LYS A 424 -28.89 -51.55 -9.30
CA LYS A 424 -29.66 -51.10 -10.47
C LYS A 424 -30.08 -49.63 -10.33
N ALA A 425 -30.50 -49.19 -9.14
CA ALA A 425 -30.82 -47.79 -8.89
C ALA A 425 -29.58 -46.89 -9.06
N VAL A 426 -28.43 -47.25 -8.48
CA VAL A 426 -27.16 -46.49 -8.59
C VAL A 426 -26.57 -46.53 -10.02
N GLN A 427 -26.76 -47.63 -10.75
CA GLN A 427 -26.33 -47.77 -12.15
C GLN A 427 -27.26 -47.04 -13.12
N ALA A 428 -28.58 -47.12 -12.93
CA ALA A 428 -29.56 -46.39 -13.73
C ALA A 428 -29.48 -44.87 -13.51
N SER A 429 -29.05 -44.44 -12.32
CA SER A 429 -28.88 -43.03 -11.96
C SER A 429 -27.49 -42.45 -12.29
N GLN A 430 -26.67 -43.16 -13.07
CA GLN A 430 -25.47 -42.60 -13.70
C GLN A 430 -25.80 -41.47 -14.70
N VAL A 431 -27.08 -41.29 -15.06
CA VAL A 431 -27.57 -40.21 -15.93
C VAL A 431 -28.42 -39.24 -15.09
N ALA A 432 -27.79 -38.19 -14.55
CA ALA A 432 -28.39 -36.98 -13.97
C ALA A 432 -29.36 -37.08 -12.75
N SER A 433 -29.97 -38.22 -12.44
CA SER A 433 -31.11 -38.31 -11.48
C SER A 433 -30.75 -38.64 -10.03
N LEU A 434 -29.53 -39.13 -9.75
CA LEU A 434 -29.15 -39.53 -8.38
C LEU A 434 -29.29 -38.39 -7.34
N PRO A 435 -28.89 -37.13 -7.64
CA PRO A 435 -29.00 -36.03 -6.67
C PRO A 435 -30.44 -35.66 -6.29
N GLU A 436 -31.41 -35.97 -7.16
CA GLU A 436 -32.83 -35.66 -6.95
C GLU A 436 -33.51 -36.73 -6.09
N VAL A 437 -33.01 -37.97 -6.13
CA VAL A 437 -33.59 -39.13 -5.43
C VAL A 437 -32.90 -39.41 -4.09
N LEU A 438 -31.67 -38.92 -3.89
CA LEU A 438 -30.95 -39.11 -2.62
C LEU A 438 -31.55 -38.25 -1.50
N ASP A 439 -32.17 -38.92 -0.54
CA ASP A 439 -32.63 -38.35 0.73
C ASP A 439 -32.00 -39.05 1.94
N GLU A 440 -32.34 -38.57 3.14
CA GLU A 440 -31.80 -39.12 4.39
C GLU A 440 -32.27 -40.54 4.66
N ALA A 441 -33.50 -40.89 4.25
CA ALA A 441 -34.06 -42.22 4.43
C ALA A 441 -33.31 -43.26 3.58
N LEU A 442 -33.08 -42.96 2.30
CA LEU A 442 -32.30 -43.79 1.39
C LEU A 442 -30.84 -43.90 1.86
N ILE A 443 -30.22 -42.80 2.30
CA ILE A 443 -28.89 -42.86 2.90
C ILE A 443 -28.86 -43.74 4.16
N GLY A 444 -29.90 -43.70 4.99
CA GLY A 444 -30.04 -44.58 6.15
C GLY A 444 -30.07 -46.06 5.73
N GLN A 445 -30.82 -46.39 4.68
CA GLN A 445 -30.87 -47.74 4.12
C GLN A 445 -29.50 -48.17 3.57
N VAL A 446 -28.82 -47.30 2.81
CA VAL A 446 -27.47 -47.57 2.29
C VAL A 446 -26.48 -47.76 3.43
N ARG A 447 -26.53 -46.93 4.47
CA ARG A 447 -25.65 -47.05 5.65
C ARG A 447 -25.85 -48.38 6.35
N ARG A 448 -27.11 -48.76 6.62
CA ARG A 448 -27.45 -50.06 7.22
C ARG A 448 -26.88 -51.20 6.38
N PHE A 449 -27.12 -51.19 5.08
CA PHE A 449 -26.61 -52.20 4.16
C PHE A 449 -25.07 -52.31 4.21
N LEU A 450 -24.36 -51.18 4.13
CA LEU A 450 -22.89 -51.15 4.18
C LEU A 450 -22.34 -51.63 5.52
N ALA A 451 -23.03 -51.32 6.63
CA ALA A 451 -22.67 -51.77 7.97
C ALA A 451 -22.85 -53.29 8.13
N GLU A 452 -24.00 -53.83 7.72
CA GLU A 452 -24.29 -55.27 7.72
C GLU A 452 -23.28 -56.03 6.85
N ALA A 453 -23.03 -55.56 5.63
CA ALA A 453 -21.99 -56.06 4.74
C ALA A 453 -20.60 -56.09 5.39
N ALA A 454 -20.20 -55.01 6.08
CA ALA A 454 -18.92 -54.94 6.75
C ALA A 454 -18.79 -55.92 7.93
N VAL A 455 -19.87 -56.15 8.68
CA VAL A 455 -19.93 -57.14 9.76
C VAL A 455 -19.85 -58.56 9.18
N ARG A 456 -20.63 -58.87 8.14
CA ARG A 456 -20.56 -60.17 7.43
C ARG A 456 -19.15 -60.47 6.97
N ARG A 457 -18.49 -59.53 6.27
CA ARG A 457 -17.09 -59.68 5.82
C ARG A 457 -16.09 -59.82 6.97
N ALA A 458 -16.32 -59.19 8.11
CA ALA A 458 -15.45 -59.32 9.27
C ALA A 458 -15.53 -60.72 9.90
N LEU A 459 -16.72 -61.34 9.88
CA LEU A 459 -16.98 -62.66 10.47
C LEU A 459 -16.75 -63.82 9.48
N ALA A 460 -16.76 -63.57 8.17
CA ALA A 460 -16.63 -64.59 7.12
C ALA A 460 -15.46 -65.57 7.35
N PRO A 461 -14.22 -65.16 7.69
CA PRO A 461 -13.12 -66.10 7.90
C PRO A 461 -13.37 -67.11 9.04
N VAL A 462 -14.08 -66.68 10.09
CA VAL A 462 -14.45 -67.53 11.24
C VAL A 462 -15.57 -68.49 10.84
N LEU A 463 -16.58 -68.00 10.13
CA LEU A 463 -17.72 -68.81 9.67
C LEU A 463 -17.28 -69.86 8.63
N GLU A 464 -16.42 -69.48 7.69
CA GLU A 464 -15.86 -70.41 6.70
C GLU A 464 -14.96 -71.48 7.36
N ALA A 465 -14.23 -71.12 8.41
CA ALA A 465 -13.43 -72.10 9.17
C ALA A 465 -14.32 -73.16 9.81
N LEU A 466 -15.41 -72.73 10.46
CA LEU A 466 -16.41 -73.62 11.04
C LEU A 466 -17.08 -74.48 9.98
N GLN A 467 -17.44 -73.91 8.83
CA GLN A 467 -18.02 -74.65 7.70
C GLN A 467 -17.09 -75.74 7.16
N ARG A 468 -15.77 -75.50 7.16
CA ARG A 468 -14.74 -76.48 6.79
C ARG A 468 -14.41 -77.47 7.91
N GLY A 469 -15.14 -77.46 9.03
CA GLY A 469 -14.92 -78.35 10.17
C GLY A 469 -13.71 -78.00 11.04
N ARG A 470 -13.10 -76.81 10.86
CA ARG A 470 -11.97 -76.32 11.65
C ARG A 470 -12.47 -75.45 12.80
N SER A 471 -12.03 -75.75 14.02
CA SER A 471 -12.28 -74.86 15.17
C SER A 471 -11.39 -73.61 15.08
N PRO A 472 -11.97 -72.39 14.94
CA PRO A 472 -11.19 -71.17 14.86
C PRO A 472 -10.57 -70.83 16.23
N GLY A 473 -9.33 -70.33 16.21
CA GLY A 473 -8.59 -70.00 17.43
C GLY A 473 -9.18 -68.78 18.16
N ARG A 474 -8.91 -68.67 19.47
CA ARG A 474 -9.40 -67.55 20.31
C ARG A 474 -8.98 -66.19 19.77
N ASP A 475 -7.79 -66.10 19.19
CA ASP A 475 -7.25 -64.88 18.58
C ASP A 475 -7.95 -64.55 17.25
N GLU A 476 -8.30 -65.55 16.43
CA GLU A 476 -9.04 -65.36 15.18
C GLU A 476 -10.45 -64.83 15.45
N ILE A 477 -11.15 -65.40 16.43
CA ILE A 477 -12.47 -64.95 16.88
C ILE A 477 -12.37 -63.52 17.43
N SER A 478 -11.40 -63.25 18.31
CA SER A 478 -11.21 -61.92 18.89
C SER A 478 -10.91 -60.87 17.83
N HIS A 479 -10.10 -61.21 16.83
CA HIS A 479 -9.78 -60.32 15.70
C HIS A 479 -11.01 -60.02 14.83
N ALA A 480 -11.81 -61.04 14.49
CA ALA A 480 -13.04 -60.90 13.73
C ALA A 480 -14.06 -60.02 14.47
N MET A 481 -14.27 -60.25 15.77
CA MET A 481 -15.13 -59.45 16.63
C MET A 481 -14.66 -58.00 16.74
N ALA A 482 -13.35 -57.77 16.90
CA ALA A 482 -12.80 -56.41 16.92
C ALA A 482 -13.01 -55.67 15.59
N ARG A 483 -12.94 -56.38 14.44
CA ARG A 483 -13.25 -55.81 13.12
C ARG A 483 -14.73 -55.47 12.97
N ALA A 484 -15.63 -56.35 13.41
CA ALA A 484 -17.07 -56.12 13.40
C ALA A 484 -17.45 -54.93 14.30
N ARG A 485 -16.90 -54.87 15.52
CA ARG A 485 -17.08 -53.73 16.43
C ARG A 485 -16.63 -52.42 15.80
N ARG A 486 -15.43 -52.39 15.21
CA ARG A 486 -14.92 -51.19 14.50
C ARG A 486 -15.81 -50.76 13.33
N ALA A 487 -16.47 -51.70 12.64
CA ALA A 487 -17.41 -51.38 11.57
C ALA A 487 -18.64 -50.66 12.12
N LEU A 488 -19.27 -51.21 13.17
CA LEU A 488 -20.42 -50.61 13.83
C LEU A 488 -20.10 -49.26 14.48
N GLU A 489 -18.93 -49.13 15.13
CA GLU A 489 -18.48 -47.85 15.70
C GLU A 489 -18.28 -46.77 14.64
N ARG A 490 -17.88 -47.11 13.41
CA ARG A 490 -17.78 -46.14 12.31
C ARG A 490 -19.16 -45.69 11.85
N SER A 491 -20.11 -46.62 11.71
CA SER A 491 -21.49 -46.30 11.36
C SER A 491 -22.18 -45.45 12.42
N ALA A 492 -21.94 -45.74 13.70
CA ALA A 492 -22.49 -44.98 14.83
C ALA A 492 -21.88 -43.57 14.94
N ARG A 493 -20.58 -43.40 14.67
CA ARG A 493 -19.93 -42.08 14.65
C ARG A 493 -20.54 -41.12 13.63
N ALA A 494 -21.03 -41.64 12.50
CA ALA A 494 -21.72 -40.84 11.49
C ALA A 494 -23.05 -40.25 12.00
N LEU A 495 -23.65 -40.84 13.05
CA LEU A 495 -24.92 -40.42 13.64
C LEU A 495 -24.75 -39.53 14.88
N GLY A 496 -23.61 -39.62 15.58
CA GLY A 496 -23.32 -38.86 16.80
C GLY A 496 -22.58 -37.53 16.61
N ALA A 497 -22.21 -37.20 15.36
CA ALA A 497 -21.55 -35.94 14.99
C ALA A 497 -22.49 -34.95 14.26
N SER A 498 -23.80 -35.21 14.31
CA SER A 498 -24.87 -34.37 13.72
C SER A 498 -25.27 -33.24 14.66
#